data_AF-A0A534I6N7-F1
#
_entry.id   AF-A0A534I6N7-F1
#
_cell.length_a   1.000
_cell.length_b   1.000
_cell.length_c   1.000
_cell.angle_alpha   90.00
_cell.angle_beta   90.00
_cell.angle_gamma   90.00
#
_symmetry.space_group_name_H-M   'P 1'
#
loop_
_entity.id
_entity.type
_entity.pdbx_description
1 polymer ?
#
loop_
_entity_poly.entity_id
_entity_poly.type
_entity_poly.pdbx_seq_one_letter_code
_entity_poly.pdbx_strand_id
1 'polypeptide(L)' 'MEVMIVDDEPVARRSVRECCEREPDLKVVGEFGDPSAALQAIRLQPPQLLFLDIQMDSMSGLALA' A
#
# COMPACT_ATOMS: atom_id res chain seq x y z
N MET A 1 4.57 13.31 -3.23
CA MET A 1 3.33 12.55 -3.42
C MET A 1 3.14 11.59 -2.27
N GLU A 2 1.96 11.57 -1.66
CA GLU A 2 1.65 10.65 -0.56
C GLU A 2 1.28 9.27 -1.11
N VAL A 3 1.98 8.24 -0.62
CA VAL A 3 1.89 6.86 -1.12
C VAL A 3 1.50 5.91 0.00
N MET A 4 0.60 4.98 -0.28
CA MET A 4 0.35 3.83 0.59
C MET A 4 0.73 2.53 -0.14
N ILE A 5 1.21 1.54 0.62
CA ILE A 5 1.58 0.22 0.11
C ILE A 5 0.72 -0.84 0.80
N VAL A 6 0.03 -1.67 0.02
CA VAL A 6 -0.87 -2.72 0.47
C VAL A 6 -0.43 -4.03 -0.19
N ASP A 7 0.12 -4.93 0.60
CA ASP A 7 0.69 -6.19 0.14
C ASP A 7 0.80 -7.11 1.36
N ASP A 8 0.25 -8.32 1.32
CA ASP A 8 0.26 -9.25 2.45
C ASP A 8 1.63 -9.93 2.65
N GLU A 9 2.49 -9.92 1.63
CA GLU A 9 3.86 -10.43 1.68
C GLU A 9 4.85 -9.36 2.20
N PRO A 10 5.45 -9.54 3.40
CA PRO A 10 6.35 -8.54 3.97
C PRO A 10 7.59 -8.24 3.12
N VAL A 11 8.06 -9.21 2.33
CA VAL A 11 9.25 -9.08 1.47
C VAL A 11 8.94 -8.19 0.27
N ALA A 12 7.80 -8.40 -0.37
CA ALA A 12 7.34 -7.56 -1.48
C ALA A 12 7.09 -6.13 -1.01
N ARG A 13 6.38 -5.96 0.11
CA ARG A 13 6.13 -4.65 0.73
C ARG A 13 7.42 -3.87 1.03
N ARG A 14 8.42 -4.53 1.63
CA ARG A 14 9.75 -3.92 1.87
C ARG A 14 10.41 -3.48 0.58
N SER A 15 10.37 -4.32 -0.46
CA SER A 15 10.99 -4.02 -1.76
C SER A 15 10.35 -2.78 -2.40
N VAL A 16 9.02 -2.65 -2.33
CA VAL A 16 8.31 -1.46 -2.81
C VAL A 16 8.68 -0.22 -1.99
N ARG A 17 8.76 -0.34 -0.66
CA ARG A 17 9.20 0.76 0.21
C ARG A 17 10.60 1.23 -0.16
N GLU A 18 11.56 0.32 -0.31
CA GLU A 18 12.95 0.65 -0.67
C GLU A 18 13.01 1.35 -2.04
N CYS A 19 12.20 0.93 -3.01
CA CYS A 19 12.05 1.63 -4.28
C CYS A 19 11.48 3.05 -4.08
N CYS A 20 10.46 3.21 -3.24
CA CYS A 20 9.87 4.52 -2.95
C CYS A 20 10.86 5.46 -2.25
N GLU A 21 11.69 4.96 -1.34
CA GLU A 21 12.69 5.75 -0.61
C GLU A 21 13.80 6.30 -1.51
N ARG A 22 13.99 5.72 -2.70
CA ARG A 22 14.93 6.21 -3.71
C ARG A 22 14.38 7.37 -4.54
N GLU A 23 13.06 7.58 -4.50
CA GLU A 23 12.38 8.63 -5.24
C GLU A 23 12.03 9.79 -4.29
N PRO A 24 12.71 10.96 -4.38
CA PRO A 24 12.54 12.05 -3.42
C PRO A 24 11.13 12.66 -3.43
N ASP A 25 10.40 12.47 -4.52
CA ASP A 25 9.02 12.93 -4.67
C ASP A 25 8.00 11.96 -4.08
N LEU A 26 8.40 10.76 -3.63
CA LEU A 26 7.49 9.80 -2.99
C LEU A 26 7.65 9.84 -1.47
N LYS A 27 6.52 9.88 -0.77
CA LYS A 27 6.47 9.81 0.69
C LYS A 27 5.52 8.68 1.08
N VAL A 28 6.08 7.58 1.58
CA VAL A 28 5.29 6.47 2.12
C VAL A 28 4.63 6.93 3.41
N VAL A 29 3.29 7.05 3.39
CA VAL A 29 2.48 7.48 4.54
C VAL A 29 1.80 6.31 5.24
N GLY A 30 1.84 5.10 4.66
CA GLY A 30 1.29 3.90 5.28
C GLY A 30 1.69 2.61 4.56
N GLU A 31 1.80 1.54 5.34
CA GLU A 31 2.07 0.17 4.88
C GLU A 31 1.10 -0.78 5.57
N PHE A 32 0.46 -1.63 4.78
CA PHE A 32 -0.59 -2.52 5.26
C PHE A 32 -0.37 -3.92 4.67
N GLY A 33 -0.40 -4.93 5.54
CA GLY A 33 -0.48 -6.33 5.11
C GLY A 33 -1.88 -6.92 5.20
N ASP A 34 -2.83 -6.15 5.76
CA ASP A 34 -4.23 -6.53 5.87
C ASP A 34 -5.10 -5.61 5.02
N PRO A 35 -5.93 -6.14 4.10
CA PRO A 35 -6.80 -5.34 3.25
C PRO A 35 -7.80 -4.48 4.03
N SER A 36 -8.27 -4.95 5.19
CA SER A 36 -9.28 -4.24 5.98
C SER A 36 -8.68 -3.01 6.66
N ALA A 37 -7.48 -3.13 7.23
CA ALA A 37 -6.71 -2.02 7.78
C ALA A 37 -6.35 -1.00 6.69
N ALA A 38 -5.94 -1.47 5.51
CA ALA A 38 -5.68 -0.63 4.35
C ALA A 38 -6.93 0.18 3.95
N LEU A 39 -8.10 -0.46 3.84
CA LEU A 39 -9.34 0.20 3.46
C LEU A 39 -9.73 1.30 4.46
N GLN A 40 -9.57 1.05 5.76
CA GLN A 40 -9.84 2.06 6.79
C GLN A 40 -8.89 3.25 6.65
N ALA A 41 -7.60 3.01 6.45
CA ALA A 41 -6.61 4.06 6.30
C ALA A 41 -6.85 4.90 5.03
N ILE A 42 -7.13 4.25 3.89
CA ILE A 42 -7.46 4.92 2.61
C ILE A 42 -8.70 5.81 2.76
N ARG A 43 -9.73 5.35 3.50
CA ARG A 43 -10.95 6.15 3.74
C ARG A 43 -10.71 7.37 4.63
N LEU A 44 -9.81 7.25 5.61
CA LEU A 44 -9.49 8.35 6.53
C LEU A 44 -8.53 9.36 5.90
N GLN A 45 -7.54 8.87 5.15
CA GLN A 45 -6.54 9.67 4.47
C GLN A 45 -6.27 9.06 3.08
N PRO A 46 -6.98 9.51 2.04
CA PRO A 46 -6.81 8.97 0.70
C PRO A 46 -5.41 9.33 0.16
N PRO A 47 -4.60 8.35 -0.24
CA PRO A 47 -3.28 8.62 -0.82
C PRO A 47 -3.40 9.15 -2.25
N GLN A 48 -2.31 9.73 -2.76
CA GLN A 48 -2.22 10.15 -4.16
C GLN A 48 -1.81 8.98 -5.08
N LEU A 49 -1.15 7.97 -4.51
CA LEU A 49 -0.73 6.75 -5.19
C LEU A 49 -0.87 5.56 -4.24
N LEU A 50 -1.44 4.47 -4.74
CA LEU A 50 -1.60 3.22 -4.01
C LEU A 50 -0.84 2.12 -4.74
N PHE A 51 0.16 1.54 -4.06
CA PHE A 51 0.72 0.25 -4.47
C PHE A 51 -0.13 -0.83 -3.84
N LEU A 52 -0.69 -1.70 -4.66
CA LEU A 52 -1.72 -2.65 -4.25
C LEU A 52 -1.42 -4.00 -4.88
N ASP A 53 -1.20 -5.01 -4.04
CA ASP A 53 -1.24 -6.39 -4.49
C ASP A 53 -2.67 -6.81 -4.82
N ILE A 54 -2.82 -7.54 -5.93
CA ILE A 54 -4.13 -7.96 -6.45
C ILE A 54 -4.60 -9.25 -5.77
N GLN A 55 -3.66 -10.11 -5.36
CA GLN A 55 -3.89 -11.47 -4.90
C GLN A 55 -3.46 -11.65 -3.44
N MET A 56 -4.23 -11.05 -2.53
CA MET A 56 -4.00 -11.25 -1.09
C MET A 56 -4.84 -12.42 -0.57
N ASP A 57 -4.32 -13.16 0.41
CA ASP A 57 -4.91 -14.39 0.97
C ASP A 57 -6.38 -14.22 1.42
N SER A 58 -6.75 -13.02 1.87
CA SER A 58 -8.04 -12.73 2.49
C SER A 58 -9.06 -12.10 1.54
N MET A 59 -8.60 -11.41 0.49
CA MET A 59 -9.44 -10.58 -0.39
C MET A 59 -8.63 -10.14 -1.62
N SER A 60 -9.29 -10.01 -2.79
CA SER A 60 -8.62 -9.36 -3.93
C SER A 60 -8.43 -7.88 -3.67
N GLY A 61 -7.21 -7.38 -3.87
CA GLY A 61 -6.89 -5.96 -3.69
C GLY A 61 -7.68 -5.04 -4.60
N LEU A 62 -8.17 -5.53 -5.75
CA LEU A 62 -9.04 -4.75 -6.65
C LEU A 62 -10.34 -4.29 -5.99
N ALA A 63 -10.77 -4.90 -4.88
CA ALA A 63 -11.91 -4.42 -4.10
C ALA A 63 -11.63 -3.11 -3.33
N LEU A 64 -10.36 -2.68 -3.26
CA LEU A 64 -9.93 -1.43 -2.62
C LEU A 64 -9.86 -0.24 -3.58
N ALA A 65 -9.91 -0.48 -4.89
CA ALA A 65 -9.89 0.53 -5.96
C ALA A 65 -11.29 1.06 -6.27
#